data_AF-A0A2N2S1V6-F1
#
_entry.id   AF-A0A2N2S1V6-F1
#
_cell.length_a   1.000
_cell.length_b   1.000
_cell.length_c   1.000
_cell.angle_alpha   90.00
_cell.angle_beta   90.00
_cell.angle_gamma   90.00
#
_symmetry.space_group_name_H-M   'P 1'
#
loop_
_entity.id
_entity.type
_entity.pdbx_description
1 polymer ?
#
loop_
_entity_poly.entity_id
_entity_poly.type
_entity_poly.pdbx_seq_one_letter_code
_entity_poly.pdbx_strand_id
1 'polypeptide(L)'
;MTSAIALISLAAPEFGGACTEVSDTSTILELPVKLVDGRIIPYKLRLKKKGERVTAQEEVPQHLPSFCPERHINPDGTFCLYYADITCLDVVNEVSASAWLETVYKYLKLQERARVQRRWPNNDVWAHGDAAYYQLRAQAAVVAFNDNMATALADRRLQLKHRHSKGRPILDLWIDGTHFYSVWELSKKVINQKQRCFCGKSGMRIPKRLRSCADHAKQASELVLALRDWEQAEELYWKSMQEKSCCGTCDSCPLKRPEPVAQYQEQEAVQR
;
A
#
# COMPACT_ATOMS: atom_id res chain seq x y z
N MET A 1 -17.77 14.81 26.87
CA MET A 1 -16.67 14.05 26.23
C MET A 1 -15.83 15.04 25.44
N THR A 2 -14.51 15.01 25.61
CA THR A 2 -13.58 15.85 24.83
C THR A 2 -13.62 15.42 23.37
N SER A 3 -13.66 16.36 22.42
CA SER A 3 -13.71 16.04 21.00
C SER A 3 -12.37 15.48 20.51
N ALA A 4 -12.39 14.68 19.42
CA ALA A 4 -11.17 14.17 18.78
C ALA A 4 -10.17 15.29 18.43
N ILE A 5 -10.66 16.43 17.92
CA ILE A 5 -9.83 17.60 17.61
C ILE A 5 -9.22 18.20 18.88
N ALA A 6 -9.98 18.31 19.96
CA ALA A 6 -9.47 18.83 21.22
C ALA A 6 -8.38 17.91 21.82
N LEU A 7 -8.56 16.58 21.73
CA LEU A 7 -7.54 15.61 22.13
C LEU A 7 -6.25 15.77 21.31
N ILE A 8 -6.36 15.93 19.98
CA ILE A 8 -5.19 16.20 19.13
C ILE A 8 -4.54 17.54 19.50
N SER A 9 -5.32 18.60 19.73
CA SER A 9 -4.78 19.91 20.14
C SER A 9 -4.00 19.85 21.44
N LEU A 10 -4.42 19.02 22.40
CA LEU A 10 -3.70 18.80 23.66
C LEU A 10 -2.39 18.03 23.47
N ALA A 11 -2.35 17.07 22.53
CA ALA A 11 -1.17 16.27 22.25
C ALA A 11 -0.18 16.93 21.26
N ALA A 12 -0.63 17.89 20.44
CA ALA A 12 0.19 18.55 19.42
C ALA A 12 1.52 19.15 19.94
N PRO A 13 1.58 19.78 21.14
CA PRO A 13 2.82 20.30 21.69
C PRO A 13 3.92 19.25 21.91
N GLU A 14 3.57 17.98 22.15
CA GLU A 14 4.55 16.87 22.28
C GLU A 14 5.36 16.67 20.98
N PHE A 15 4.77 17.06 19.84
CA PHE A 15 5.39 17.01 18.52
C PHE A 15 5.92 18.38 18.07
N GLY A 16 5.93 19.38 18.97
CA GLY A 16 6.30 20.76 18.68
C GLY A 16 5.25 21.51 17.84
N GLY A 17 4.06 20.95 17.67
CA GLY A 17 2.98 21.55 16.89
C GLY A 17 2.00 22.35 17.74
N ALA A 18 1.13 23.11 17.06
CA ALA A 18 0.05 23.88 17.66
C ALA A 18 -1.20 23.82 16.78
N CYS A 19 -2.37 23.83 17.42
CA CYS A 19 -3.66 23.84 16.74
C CYS A 19 -4.34 25.21 16.84
N THR A 20 -4.90 25.68 15.74
CA THR A 20 -5.79 26.84 15.67
C THR A 20 -7.17 26.38 15.21
N GLU A 21 -8.15 26.51 16.10
CA GLU A 21 -9.53 26.11 15.81
C GLU A 21 -10.12 26.94 14.67
N VAL A 22 -10.77 26.26 13.72
CA VAL A 22 -11.50 26.90 12.62
C VAL A 22 -13.01 26.77 12.85
N SER A 23 -13.44 25.61 13.35
CA SER A 23 -14.82 25.28 13.69
C SER A 23 -14.84 24.03 14.58
N ASP A 24 -16.01 23.70 15.13
CA ASP A 24 -16.21 22.48 15.92
C ASP A 24 -15.73 21.20 15.23
N THR A 25 -15.70 21.17 13.89
CA THR A 25 -15.32 19.98 13.11
C THR A 25 -14.03 20.11 12.32
N SER A 26 -13.32 21.25 12.42
CA SER A 26 -12.08 21.47 11.69
C SER A 26 -11.11 22.36 12.45
N THR A 27 -9.83 22.01 12.41
CA THR A 27 -8.74 22.80 12.99
C THR A 27 -7.58 22.87 12.01
N ILE A 28 -6.74 23.89 12.15
CA ILE A 28 -5.44 23.96 11.49
C ILE A 28 -4.39 23.49 12.48
N LEU A 29 -3.63 22.47 12.10
CA LEU A 29 -2.45 22.01 12.83
C LEU A 29 -1.19 22.55 12.14
N GLU A 30 -0.44 23.40 12.83
CA GLU A 30 0.91 23.79 12.46
C GLU A 30 1.87 22.77 13.07
N LEU A 31 2.60 22.04 12.24
CA LEU A 31 3.43 20.91 12.65
C LEU A 31 4.85 21.01 12.06
N PRO A 32 5.87 21.34 12.87
CA PRO A 32 7.26 21.30 12.42
C PRO A 32 7.78 19.86 12.39
N VAL A 33 8.07 19.35 11.19
CA VAL A 33 8.62 18.00 11.02
C VAL A 33 10.14 18.07 10.94
N LYS A 34 10.81 17.53 11.96
CA LYS A 34 12.28 17.44 12.05
C LYS A 34 12.78 16.17 11.36
N LEU A 35 13.55 16.35 10.29
CA LEU A 35 14.20 15.28 9.55
C LEU A 35 15.44 14.75 10.26
N VAL A 36 15.96 13.62 9.79
CA VAL A 36 17.15 12.95 10.38
C VAL A 36 18.40 13.81 10.24
N ASP A 37 18.51 14.58 9.16
CA ASP A 37 19.62 15.52 8.92
C ASP A 37 19.50 16.85 9.68
N GLY A 38 18.50 16.98 10.56
CA GLY A 38 18.27 18.16 11.40
C GLY A 38 17.44 19.25 10.74
N ARG A 39 17.14 19.19 9.44
CA ARG A 39 16.23 20.15 8.79
C ARG A 39 14.83 20.07 9.38
N ILE A 40 14.13 21.20 9.42
CA ILE A 40 12.74 21.29 9.86
C ILE A 40 11.89 21.74 8.67
N ILE A 41 10.85 20.99 8.35
CA ILE A 41 9.86 21.35 7.35
C ILE A 41 8.57 21.76 8.07
N PRO A 42 8.12 23.02 7.94
CA PRO A 42 6.89 23.47 8.57
C PRO A 42 5.68 23.04 7.73
N TYR A 43 4.84 22.15 8.27
CA TYR A 43 3.58 21.80 7.63
C TYR A 43 2.43 22.57 8.26
N LYS A 44 1.52 23.04 7.42
CA LYS A 44 0.22 23.59 7.84
C LYS A 44 -0.88 22.67 7.35
N LEU A 45 -1.46 21.91 8.27
CA LEU A 45 -2.41 20.85 7.95
C LEU A 45 -3.82 21.26 8.33
N ARG A 46 -4.77 21.06 7.43
CA ARG A 46 -6.19 21.14 7.75
C ARG A 46 -6.66 19.79 8.24
N LEU A 47 -7.13 19.75 9.47
CA LEU A 47 -7.75 18.57 10.07
C LEU A 47 -9.27 18.70 9.98
N LYS A 48 -9.95 17.60 9.66
CA LYS A 48 -11.43 17.52 9.66
C LYS A 48 -11.85 16.28 10.42
N LYS A 49 -12.81 16.41 11.34
CA LYS A 49 -13.38 15.26 12.05
C LYS A 49 -14.72 14.83 11.48
N LYS A 50 -14.98 13.52 11.54
CA LYS A 50 -16.29 12.91 11.32
C LYS A 50 -16.48 11.82 12.37
N GLY A 51 -17.23 12.14 13.43
CA GLY A 51 -17.25 11.30 14.64
C GLY A 51 -15.89 11.33 15.34
N GLU A 52 -15.33 10.15 15.58
CA GLU A 52 -14.01 9.93 16.21
C GLU A 52 -12.87 9.91 15.17
N ARG A 53 -13.21 9.85 13.88
CA ARG A 53 -12.24 9.85 12.78
C ARG A 53 -11.77 11.26 12.47
N VAL A 54 -10.47 11.40 12.27
CA VAL A 54 -9.83 12.65 11.84
C VAL A 54 -9.03 12.41 10.58
N THR A 55 -9.31 13.20 9.54
CA THR A 55 -8.52 13.25 8.31
C THR A 55 -7.58 14.45 8.34
N ALA A 56 -6.45 14.33 7.64
CA ALA A 56 -5.47 15.39 7.48
C ALA A 56 -5.15 15.61 5.99
N GLN A 57 -4.89 16.85 5.62
CA GLN A 57 -4.40 17.29 4.33
C GLN A 57 -3.56 18.56 4.54
N GLU A 58 -2.66 18.93 3.62
CA GLU A 58 -2.13 20.30 3.64
C GLU A 58 -3.28 21.30 3.45
N GLU A 59 -3.26 22.40 4.22
CA GLU A 59 -4.27 23.46 4.09
C GLU A 59 -4.23 24.07 2.69
N VAL A 60 -3.01 24.38 2.25
CA VAL A 60 -2.68 24.77 0.87
C VAL A 60 -1.52 23.87 0.45
N PRO A 61 -1.64 23.11 -0.66
CA PRO A 61 -0.55 22.27 -1.13
C PRO A 61 0.72 23.10 -1.36
N GLN A 62 1.75 22.84 -0.56
CA GLN A 62 3.02 23.58 -0.57
C GLN A 62 4.21 22.63 -0.66
N HIS A 63 4.23 21.61 0.18
CA HIS A 63 5.31 20.62 0.20
C HIS A 63 4.90 19.30 -0.46
N LEU A 64 3.60 19.01 -0.49
CA LEU A 64 3.03 17.80 -1.06
C LEU A 64 2.26 18.11 -2.35
N PRO A 65 2.23 17.16 -3.31
CA PRO A 65 1.33 17.29 -4.44
C PRO A 65 -0.12 17.25 -3.93
N SER A 66 -1.03 17.94 -4.61
CA SER A 66 -2.47 17.92 -4.26
C SER A 66 -3.11 16.54 -4.39
N PHE A 67 -2.48 15.65 -5.16
CA PHE A 67 -2.92 14.27 -5.41
C PHE A 67 -1.72 13.42 -5.83
N CYS A 68 -1.58 12.23 -5.26
CA CYS A 68 -0.60 11.23 -5.68
C CYS A 68 -0.85 9.88 -4.96
N PRO A 69 -1.42 8.88 -5.63
CA PRO A 69 -1.64 7.56 -5.03
C PRO A 69 -0.35 6.89 -4.58
N GLU A 70 0.72 6.99 -5.38
CA GLU A 70 2.08 6.51 -5.04
C GLU A 70 2.68 7.18 -3.78
N ARG A 71 2.17 8.36 -3.40
CA ARG A 71 2.53 9.04 -2.16
C ARG A 71 1.38 9.00 -1.16
N HIS A 72 0.38 8.14 -1.35
CA HIS A 72 -0.74 7.97 -0.43
C HIS A 72 -1.49 9.30 -0.15
N ILE A 73 -1.71 10.11 -1.20
CA ILE A 73 -2.51 11.33 -1.16
C ILE A 73 -3.72 11.15 -2.09
N ASN A 74 -4.91 11.17 -1.50
CA ASN A 74 -6.19 10.95 -2.17
C ASN A 74 -6.56 12.10 -3.12
N PRO A 75 -7.54 11.90 -4.04
CA PRO A 75 -7.98 12.95 -4.98
C PRO A 75 -8.45 14.25 -4.33
N ASP A 76 -8.91 14.20 -3.08
CA ASP A 76 -9.33 15.37 -2.30
C ASP A 76 -8.19 15.99 -1.46
N GLY A 77 -6.97 15.50 -1.62
CA GLY A 77 -5.77 15.92 -0.89
C GLY A 77 -5.59 15.28 0.48
N THR A 78 -6.55 14.46 0.94
CA THR A 78 -6.42 13.78 2.24
C THR A 78 -5.37 12.68 2.21
N PHE A 79 -4.73 12.45 3.36
CA PHE A 79 -3.70 11.43 3.50
C PHE A 79 -4.33 10.05 3.73
N CYS A 80 -3.88 9.05 2.97
CA CYS A 80 -4.17 7.64 3.23
C CYS A 80 -3.15 7.12 4.26
N LEU A 81 -3.48 7.24 5.55
CA LEU A 81 -2.55 6.95 6.65
C LEU A 81 -2.55 5.47 7.09
N TYR A 82 -3.63 4.73 6.85
CA TYR A 82 -3.83 3.38 7.37
C TYR A 82 -4.90 2.61 6.59
N TYR A 83 -4.98 1.30 6.83
CA TYR A 83 -6.07 0.44 6.36
C TYR A 83 -7.01 0.08 7.51
N ALA A 84 -8.27 0.52 7.41
CA ALA A 84 -9.22 0.54 8.52
C ALA A 84 -9.65 -0.84 9.04
N ASP A 85 -9.53 -1.89 8.22
CA ASP A 85 -9.90 -3.25 8.63
C ASP A 85 -8.87 -3.89 9.58
N ILE A 86 -7.67 -3.31 9.68
CA ILE A 86 -6.57 -3.82 10.52
C ILE A 86 -6.14 -2.83 11.60
N THR A 87 -6.17 -1.53 11.29
CA THR A 87 -5.76 -0.50 12.23
C THR A 87 -6.91 0.46 12.43
N CYS A 88 -7.26 0.73 13.69
CA CYS A 88 -8.17 1.80 14.04
C CYS A 88 -7.34 3.01 14.48
N LEU A 89 -7.47 4.14 13.77
CA LEU A 89 -6.88 5.43 14.16
C LEU A 89 -7.97 6.42 14.61
N ASP A 90 -9.09 5.90 15.13
CA ASP A 90 -10.11 6.74 15.73
C ASP A 90 -9.55 7.36 17.02
N VAL A 91 -9.80 8.67 17.21
CA VAL A 91 -9.26 9.44 18.33
C VAL A 91 -10.33 9.58 19.40
N VAL A 92 -10.21 8.74 20.43
CA VAL A 92 -11.20 8.60 21.51
C VAL A 92 -10.67 8.98 22.88
N ASN A 93 -9.34 9.09 23.00
CA ASN A 93 -8.63 9.47 24.22
C ASN A 93 -7.24 10.05 23.87
N GLU A 94 -6.49 10.48 24.88
CA GLU A 94 -5.15 11.07 24.72
C GLU A 94 -4.16 10.12 24.06
N VAL A 95 -4.17 8.83 24.45
CA VAL A 95 -3.26 7.81 23.89
C VAL A 95 -3.48 7.64 22.37
N SER A 96 -4.74 7.54 21.94
CA SER A 96 -5.09 7.45 20.51
C SER A 96 -4.81 8.74 19.76
N ALA A 97 -4.92 9.92 20.40
CA ALA A 97 -4.54 11.19 19.81
C ALA A 97 -3.03 11.29 19.54
N SER A 98 -2.19 10.93 20.51
CA SER A 98 -0.74 10.89 20.34
C SER A 98 -0.32 9.84 19.29
N ALA A 99 -0.97 8.67 19.26
CA ALA A 99 -0.71 7.65 18.23
C ALA A 99 -1.11 8.13 16.81
N TRP A 100 -2.22 8.86 16.69
CA TRP A 100 -2.63 9.48 15.42
C TRP A 100 -1.62 10.54 14.96
N LEU A 101 -1.19 11.43 15.87
CA LEU A 101 -0.17 12.45 15.56
C LEU A 101 1.17 11.83 15.19
N GLU A 102 1.60 10.78 15.90
CA GLU A 102 2.82 10.05 15.57
C GLU A 102 2.74 9.44 14.17
N THR A 103 1.57 8.90 13.81
CA THR A 103 1.32 8.35 12.47
C THR A 103 1.42 9.43 11.39
N VAL A 104 0.79 10.59 11.59
CA VAL A 104 0.91 11.74 10.67
C VAL A 104 2.35 12.22 10.57
N TYR A 105 3.06 12.35 11.70
CA TYR A 105 4.45 12.78 11.73
C TYR A 105 5.37 11.83 10.95
N LYS A 106 5.23 10.51 11.18
CA LYS A 106 5.96 9.47 10.45
C LYS A 106 5.63 9.49 8.95
N TYR A 107 4.36 9.67 8.60
CA TYR A 107 3.91 9.82 7.21
C TYR A 107 4.58 11.01 6.52
N LEU A 108 4.64 12.19 7.16
CA LEU A 108 5.29 13.37 6.56
C LEU A 108 6.81 13.19 6.39
N LYS A 109 7.46 12.42 7.28
CA LYS A 109 8.87 12.01 7.05
C LYS A 109 9.02 11.05 5.87
N LEU A 110 8.05 10.16 5.66
CA LEU A 110 8.01 9.27 4.48
C LEU A 110 7.79 10.08 3.21
N GLN A 111 6.91 11.09 3.23
CA GLN A 111 6.69 12.00 2.11
C GLN A 111 7.98 12.62 1.63
N GLU A 112 8.81 13.10 2.55
CA GLU A 112 10.03 13.80 2.17
C GLU A 112 11.12 12.86 1.67
N ARG A 113 11.21 11.66 2.24
CA ARG A 113 12.03 10.58 1.66
C ARG A 113 11.55 10.20 0.26
N ALA A 114 10.23 10.10 0.05
CA ALA A 114 9.65 9.77 -1.24
C ALA A 114 9.96 10.83 -2.30
N ARG A 115 9.90 12.12 -1.92
CA ARG A 115 10.27 13.23 -2.81
C ARG A 115 11.73 13.14 -3.25
N VAL A 116 12.65 12.84 -2.34
CA VAL A 116 14.09 12.71 -2.64
C VAL A 116 14.39 11.46 -3.45
N GLN A 117 13.83 10.31 -3.07
CA GLN A 117 14.07 9.02 -3.71
C GLN A 117 13.26 8.83 -5.01
N ARG A 118 12.29 9.71 -5.26
CA ARG A 118 11.34 9.64 -6.39
C ARG A 118 10.59 8.30 -6.49
N ARG A 119 10.35 7.68 -5.33
CA ARG A 119 9.56 6.46 -5.12
C ARG A 119 9.16 6.36 -3.66
N TRP A 120 8.12 5.60 -3.34
CA TRP A 120 7.78 5.34 -1.95
C TRP A 120 8.93 4.57 -1.25
N PRO A 121 9.36 4.99 -0.04
CA PRO A 121 10.65 4.55 0.51
C PRO A 121 10.62 3.21 1.27
N ASN A 122 9.46 2.69 1.68
CA ASN A 122 9.35 1.41 2.39
C ASN A 122 8.30 0.48 1.75
N ASN A 123 8.41 -0.82 2.03
CA ASN A 123 7.46 -1.83 1.54
C ASN A 123 6.31 -2.10 2.53
N ASP A 124 6.35 -1.49 3.72
CA ASP A 124 5.33 -1.60 4.76
C ASP A 124 4.13 -0.68 4.47
N VAL A 125 3.53 -0.85 3.29
CA VAL A 125 2.34 -0.13 2.88
C VAL A 125 1.25 -1.07 2.41
N TRP A 126 0.03 -0.64 2.68
CA TRP A 126 -1.15 -1.26 2.11
C TRP A 126 -1.30 -0.86 0.65
N ALA A 127 -1.76 -1.82 -0.13
CA ALA A 127 -2.16 -1.66 -1.50
C ALA A 127 -3.30 -0.63 -1.64
N HIS A 128 -3.47 -0.10 -2.83
CA HIS A 128 -4.38 1.00 -3.08
C HIS A 128 -5.84 0.56 -3.12
N GLY A 129 -6.73 1.33 -2.49
CA GLY A 129 -8.16 1.06 -2.49
C GLY A 129 -8.49 -0.35 -1.98
N ASP A 130 -9.37 -1.06 -2.69
CA ASP A 130 -9.82 -2.40 -2.31
C ASP A 130 -8.72 -3.46 -2.42
N ALA A 131 -7.60 -3.16 -3.08
CA ALA A 131 -6.47 -4.08 -3.15
C ALA A 131 -5.89 -4.45 -1.77
N ALA A 132 -5.99 -3.54 -0.78
CA ALA A 132 -5.54 -3.78 0.58
C ALA A 132 -6.24 -4.99 1.23
N TYR A 133 -7.52 -5.20 0.91
CA TYR A 133 -8.28 -6.36 1.38
C TYR A 133 -7.69 -7.69 0.89
N TYR A 134 -7.30 -7.73 -0.38
CA TYR A 134 -6.70 -8.93 -0.98
C TYR A 134 -5.25 -9.14 -0.53
N GLN A 135 -4.49 -8.06 -0.31
CA GLN A 135 -3.18 -8.12 0.35
C GLN A 135 -3.30 -8.75 1.75
N LEU A 136 -4.29 -8.33 2.54
CA LEU A 136 -4.55 -8.89 3.87
C LEU A 136 -4.87 -10.39 3.79
N ARG A 137 -5.72 -10.79 2.84
CA ARG A 137 -6.02 -12.22 2.60
C ARG A 137 -4.77 -13.01 2.23
N ALA A 138 -3.91 -12.47 1.38
CA ALA A 138 -2.64 -13.11 1.01
C ALA A 138 -1.71 -13.26 2.23
N GLN A 139 -1.58 -12.21 3.05
CA GLN A 139 -0.81 -12.24 4.29
C GLN A 139 -1.36 -13.27 5.29
N ALA A 140 -2.68 -13.36 5.45
CA ALA A 140 -3.30 -14.35 6.32
C ALA A 140 -3.05 -15.80 5.84
N ALA A 141 -3.15 -16.03 4.53
CA ALA A 141 -2.92 -17.35 3.94
C ALA A 141 -1.46 -17.80 4.05
N VAL A 142 -0.50 -16.86 4.01
CA VAL A 142 0.93 -17.15 4.07
C VAL A 142 1.38 -17.70 5.44
N VAL A 143 0.61 -17.45 6.51
CA VAL A 143 0.91 -17.94 7.87
C VAL A 143 0.97 -19.48 7.93
N ALA A 144 0.27 -20.17 7.04
CA ALA A 144 0.30 -21.63 6.95
C ALA A 144 1.58 -22.21 6.28
N PHE A 145 2.44 -21.33 5.77
CA PHE A 145 3.69 -21.69 5.09
C PHE A 145 4.88 -21.60 6.04
N ASN A 146 6.07 -21.86 5.52
CA ASN A 146 7.31 -21.55 6.23
C ASN A 146 7.63 -20.04 6.17
N ASP A 147 8.54 -19.59 7.04
CA ASP A 147 8.94 -18.17 7.16
C ASP A 147 9.48 -17.60 5.83
N ASN A 148 10.07 -18.45 4.99
CA ASN A 148 10.58 -18.06 3.68
C ASN A 148 9.46 -17.53 2.76
N MET A 149 8.25 -18.08 2.85
CA MET A 149 7.12 -17.63 2.03
C MET A 149 6.57 -16.28 2.49
N ALA A 150 6.45 -16.07 3.81
CA ALA A 150 6.04 -14.78 4.36
C ALA A 150 7.01 -13.67 3.95
N THR A 151 8.31 -13.96 4.02
CA THR A 151 9.37 -13.06 3.56
C THR A 151 9.26 -12.81 2.05
N ALA A 152 9.01 -13.85 1.24
CA ALA A 152 8.84 -13.70 -0.21
C ALA A 152 7.62 -12.85 -0.61
N LEU A 153 6.53 -12.94 0.15
CA LEU A 153 5.37 -12.06 -0.04
C LEU A 153 5.73 -10.60 0.29
N ALA A 154 6.37 -10.35 1.43
CA ALA A 154 6.77 -9.00 1.87
C ALA A 154 7.77 -8.34 0.92
N ASP A 155 8.70 -9.12 0.37
CA ASP A 155 9.72 -8.66 -0.58
C ASP A 155 9.18 -8.53 -2.02
N ARG A 156 7.90 -8.83 -2.27
CA ARG A 156 7.29 -8.87 -3.62
C ARG A 156 8.02 -9.81 -4.59
N ARG A 157 8.53 -10.94 -4.08
CA ARG A 157 9.23 -12.00 -4.86
C ARG A 157 8.29 -13.06 -5.43
N LEU A 158 7.02 -13.04 -5.03
CA LEU A 158 5.98 -13.90 -5.56
C LEU A 158 5.46 -13.37 -6.89
N GLN A 159 5.29 -14.26 -7.86
CA GLN A 159 4.74 -13.94 -9.18
C GLN A 159 3.66 -14.94 -9.56
N LEU A 160 2.57 -14.44 -10.15
CA LEU A 160 1.57 -15.28 -10.78
C LEU A 160 1.80 -15.39 -12.28
N LYS A 161 1.65 -16.60 -12.81
CA LYS A 161 1.54 -16.82 -14.26
C LYS A 161 0.22 -17.51 -14.56
N HIS A 162 -0.51 -16.95 -15.51
CA HIS A 162 -1.75 -17.52 -16.02
C HIS A 162 -1.44 -18.49 -17.15
N ARG A 163 -2.03 -19.68 -17.10
CA ARG A 163 -2.00 -20.64 -18.22
C ARG A 163 -3.31 -21.38 -18.34
N HIS A 164 -3.47 -22.07 -19.46
CA HIS A 164 -4.62 -22.94 -19.71
C HIS A 164 -4.16 -24.39 -19.89
N SER A 165 -4.97 -25.34 -19.43
CA SER A 165 -4.79 -26.76 -19.76
C SER A 165 -6.14 -27.40 -20.01
N LYS A 166 -6.32 -27.99 -21.19
CA LYS A 166 -7.60 -28.61 -21.61
C LYS A 166 -8.80 -27.65 -21.43
N GLY A 167 -8.61 -26.38 -21.80
CA GLY A 167 -9.64 -25.33 -21.68
C GLY A 167 -9.91 -24.85 -20.24
N ARG A 168 -9.13 -25.29 -19.25
CA ARG A 168 -9.29 -24.86 -17.85
C ARG A 168 -8.19 -23.88 -17.45
N PRO A 169 -8.54 -22.73 -16.86
CA PRO A 169 -7.54 -21.77 -16.40
C PRO A 169 -6.81 -22.26 -15.15
N ILE A 170 -5.53 -21.94 -15.09
CA ILE A 170 -4.60 -22.32 -14.03
C ILE A 170 -3.77 -21.09 -13.66
N LEU A 171 -3.60 -20.93 -12.34
CA LEU A 171 -2.69 -19.96 -11.76
C LEU A 171 -1.46 -20.71 -11.25
N ASP A 172 -0.30 -20.38 -11.79
CA ASP A 172 0.98 -20.87 -11.30
C ASP A 172 1.61 -19.84 -10.37
N LEU A 173 2.02 -20.27 -9.18
CA LEU A 173 2.82 -19.46 -8.27
C LEU A 173 4.31 -19.71 -8.53
N TRP A 174 5.05 -18.62 -8.68
CA TRP A 174 6.49 -18.60 -8.88
C TRP A 174 7.15 -17.77 -7.79
N ILE A 175 8.37 -18.17 -7.41
CA ILE A 175 9.23 -17.44 -6.48
C ILE A 175 10.60 -17.32 -7.13
N ASP A 176 11.10 -16.10 -7.31
CA ASP A 176 12.43 -15.84 -7.87
C ASP A 176 12.68 -16.62 -9.18
N GLY A 177 11.68 -16.63 -10.07
CA GLY A 177 11.75 -17.32 -11.36
C GLY A 177 11.61 -18.84 -11.31
N THR A 178 11.41 -19.44 -10.13
CA THR A 178 11.20 -20.89 -9.96
C THR A 178 9.72 -21.20 -9.73
N HIS A 179 9.19 -22.17 -10.48
CA HIS A 179 7.81 -22.64 -10.29
C HIS A 179 7.67 -23.34 -8.94
N PHE A 180 6.66 -22.95 -8.16
CA PHE A 180 6.44 -23.47 -6.82
C PHE A 180 5.25 -24.43 -6.76
N TYR A 181 4.04 -23.99 -7.14
CA TYR A 181 2.88 -24.88 -7.36
C TYR A 181 1.83 -24.23 -8.26
N SER A 182 0.79 -25.00 -8.59
CA SER A 182 -0.31 -24.55 -9.45
C SER A 182 -1.67 -24.76 -8.79
N VAL A 183 -2.63 -23.90 -9.12
CA VAL A 183 -4.02 -23.95 -8.67
C VAL A 183 -4.95 -23.91 -9.87
N TRP A 184 -5.93 -24.81 -9.91
CA TRP A 184 -7.06 -24.71 -10.82
C TRP A 184 -7.94 -23.55 -10.39
N GLU A 185 -8.02 -22.49 -11.19
CA GLU A 185 -8.66 -21.24 -10.79
C GLU A 185 -10.15 -21.43 -10.47
N LEU A 186 -10.91 -22.06 -11.38
CA LEU A 186 -12.35 -22.24 -11.22
C LEU A 186 -12.70 -23.15 -10.04
N SER A 187 -11.96 -24.25 -9.86
CA SER A 187 -12.26 -25.21 -8.79
C SER A 187 -11.61 -24.87 -7.44
N LYS A 188 -10.73 -23.85 -7.42
CA LYS A 188 -9.97 -23.42 -6.23
C LYS A 188 -9.21 -24.57 -5.55
N LYS A 189 -8.58 -25.41 -6.37
CA LYS A 189 -7.85 -26.61 -5.90
C LYS A 189 -6.41 -26.58 -6.40
N VAL A 190 -5.47 -26.81 -5.46
CA VAL A 190 -4.07 -27.08 -5.81
C VAL A 190 -4.01 -28.34 -6.68
N ILE A 191 -3.28 -28.27 -7.79
CA ILE A 191 -3.23 -29.33 -8.82
C ILE A 191 -2.55 -30.58 -8.27
N ASN A 192 -1.33 -30.45 -7.73
CA ASN A 192 -0.59 -31.57 -7.16
C ASN A 192 -0.68 -31.57 -5.64
N GLN A 193 -1.69 -32.21 -5.05
CA GLN A 193 -1.79 -32.29 -3.58
C GLN A 193 -0.97 -33.45 -2.98
N LYS A 194 -0.34 -34.29 -3.81
CA LYS A 194 0.56 -35.37 -3.36
C LYS A 194 1.97 -34.86 -3.07
N GLN A 195 2.31 -33.64 -3.51
CA GLN A 195 3.58 -33.01 -3.22
C GLN A 195 3.80 -32.80 -1.72
N ARG A 196 5.05 -32.53 -1.35
CA ARG A 196 5.44 -32.16 0.02
C ARG A 196 4.71 -30.90 0.45
N CYS A 197 4.22 -30.87 1.69
CA CYS A 197 3.58 -29.68 2.24
C CYS A 197 4.57 -28.52 2.44
N PHE A 198 4.08 -27.29 2.27
CA PHE A 198 4.88 -26.05 2.29
C PHE A 198 5.21 -25.52 3.69
N CYS A 199 4.60 -26.04 4.74
CA CYS A 199 4.68 -25.51 6.10
C CYS A 199 6.02 -25.69 6.82
N GLY A 200 7.08 -26.12 6.12
CA GLY A 200 8.41 -26.17 6.70
C GLY A 200 8.61 -27.17 7.84
N LYS A 201 7.61 -28.01 8.19
CA LYS A 201 7.75 -29.16 9.12
C LYS A 201 8.62 -30.29 8.52
N SER A 202 9.74 -29.88 7.93
CA SER A 202 10.97 -30.60 7.64
C SER A 202 11.51 -31.16 8.93
N GLY A 203 11.86 -32.45 8.98
CA GLY A 203 12.43 -33.08 10.18
C GLY A 203 11.67 -34.31 10.66
N MET A 204 10.43 -34.52 10.20
CA MET A 204 9.82 -35.86 10.29
C MET A 204 10.49 -36.79 9.28
N ARG A 205 10.74 -38.05 9.70
CA ARG A 205 11.31 -39.13 8.86
C ARG A 205 10.59 -39.30 7.51
N ILE A 206 9.33 -38.87 7.43
CA ILE A 206 8.54 -38.77 6.19
C ILE A 206 7.84 -37.40 6.18
N PRO A 207 8.17 -36.48 5.24
CA PRO A 207 7.46 -35.22 5.09
C PRO A 207 5.97 -35.44 4.78
N LYS A 208 5.09 -34.68 5.45
CA LYS A 208 3.64 -34.75 5.16
C LYS A 208 3.36 -34.25 3.73
N ARG A 209 2.46 -34.96 3.05
CA ARG A 209 1.89 -34.52 1.78
C ARG A 209 0.90 -33.39 2.02
N LEU A 210 0.76 -32.47 1.06
CA LEU A 210 -0.13 -31.32 1.16
C LEU A 210 -1.58 -31.72 1.49
N ARG A 211 -2.12 -32.74 0.80
CA ARG A 211 -3.48 -33.28 1.04
C ARG A 211 -3.72 -33.84 2.45
N SER A 212 -2.65 -34.12 3.19
CA SER A 212 -2.69 -34.78 4.51
C SER A 212 -2.20 -33.86 5.62
N CYS A 213 -2.00 -32.58 5.33
CA CYS A 213 -1.48 -31.61 6.28
C CYS A 213 -2.49 -30.50 6.54
N ALA A 214 -3.36 -30.74 7.52
CA ALA A 214 -4.38 -29.78 7.95
C ALA A 214 -5.15 -29.19 6.75
N ASP A 215 -5.38 -27.88 6.75
CA ASP A 215 -6.02 -27.12 5.69
C ASP A 215 -5.02 -26.45 4.74
N HIS A 216 -3.73 -26.82 4.76
CA HIS A 216 -2.69 -26.11 3.98
C HIS A 216 -2.92 -26.15 2.47
N ALA A 217 -3.64 -27.15 1.94
CA ALA A 217 -4.06 -27.15 0.53
C ALA A 217 -5.05 -26.00 0.23
N LYS A 218 -5.95 -25.70 1.17
CA LYS A 218 -6.91 -24.59 1.08
C LYS A 218 -6.18 -23.25 1.23
N GLN A 219 -5.27 -23.13 2.21
CA GLN A 219 -4.47 -21.91 2.40
C GLN A 219 -3.56 -21.62 1.19
N ALA A 220 -3.01 -22.67 0.56
CA ALA A 220 -2.25 -22.50 -0.68
C ALA A 220 -3.12 -22.06 -1.86
N SER A 221 -4.34 -22.60 -1.98
CA SER A 221 -5.28 -22.07 -2.98
C SER A 221 -5.66 -20.62 -2.67
N GLU A 222 -5.87 -20.28 -1.39
CA GLU A 222 -6.25 -18.96 -0.94
C GLU A 222 -5.18 -17.92 -1.25
N LEU A 223 -3.91 -18.23 -0.97
CA LEU A 223 -2.78 -17.34 -1.29
C LEU A 223 -2.76 -16.97 -2.78
N VAL A 224 -2.86 -17.96 -3.68
CA VAL A 224 -2.81 -17.73 -5.13
C VAL A 224 -4.01 -16.94 -5.63
N LEU A 225 -5.21 -17.23 -5.11
CA LEU A 225 -6.41 -16.49 -5.48
C LEU A 225 -6.38 -15.05 -4.95
N ALA A 226 -5.88 -14.85 -3.72
CA ALA A 226 -5.72 -13.53 -3.11
C ALA A 226 -4.67 -12.70 -3.87
N LEU A 227 -3.56 -13.28 -4.30
CA LEU A 227 -2.57 -12.60 -5.15
C LEU A 227 -3.17 -12.16 -6.49
N ARG A 228 -3.97 -13.02 -7.14
CA ARG A 228 -4.67 -12.66 -8.39
C ARG A 228 -5.67 -11.53 -8.15
N ASP A 229 -6.49 -11.66 -7.12
CA ASP A 229 -7.50 -10.65 -6.78
C ASP A 229 -6.84 -9.31 -6.42
N TRP A 230 -5.68 -9.36 -5.76
CA TRP A 230 -4.87 -8.19 -5.46
C TRP A 230 -4.39 -7.52 -6.75
N GLU A 231 -3.73 -8.25 -7.67
CA GLU A 231 -3.28 -7.70 -8.95
C GLU A 231 -4.43 -7.07 -9.75
N GLN A 232 -5.59 -7.73 -9.80
CA GLN A 232 -6.79 -7.21 -10.47
C GLN A 232 -7.35 -5.95 -9.81
N ALA A 233 -7.41 -5.92 -8.48
CA ALA A 233 -7.92 -4.77 -7.73
C ALA A 233 -7.00 -3.55 -7.88
N GLU A 234 -5.67 -3.75 -7.88
CA GLU A 234 -4.70 -2.69 -8.22
C GLU A 234 -4.92 -2.19 -9.65
N GLU A 235 -5.07 -3.09 -10.63
CA GLU A 235 -5.32 -2.68 -12.02
C GLU A 235 -6.61 -1.86 -12.15
N LEU A 236 -7.69 -2.27 -11.48
CA LEU A 236 -8.95 -1.53 -11.45
C LEU A 236 -8.81 -0.17 -10.75
N TYR A 237 -8.07 -0.11 -9.65
CA TYR A 237 -7.75 1.14 -8.98
C TYR A 237 -7.04 2.10 -9.96
N TRP A 238 -5.98 1.65 -10.62
CA TRP A 238 -5.25 2.49 -11.57
C TRP A 238 -6.08 2.88 -12.79
N LYS A 239 -6.95 2.00 -13.30
CA LYS A 239 -7.94 2.33 -14.33
C LYS A 239 -8.85 3.47 -13.89
N SER A 240 -9.35 3.45 -12.64
CA SER A 240 -10.19 4.53 -12.10
C SER A 240 -9.46 5.87 -11.95
N MET A 241 -8.13 5.86 -11.98
CA MET A 241 -7.29 7.05 -11.83
C MET A 241 -6.76 7.60 -13.17
N GLN A 242 -7.04 6.97 -14.31
CA GLN A 242 -6.43 7.32 -15.61
C GLN A 242 -6.68 8.76 -16.07
N GLU A 243 -7.80 9.37 -15.67
CA GLU A 243 -8.11 10.76 -16.02
C GLU A 243 -7.38 11.78 -15.12
N LYS A 244 -6.73 11.31 -14.04
CA LYS A 244 -5.96 12.17 -13.14
C LYS A 244 -4.56 12.42 -13.68
N SER A 245 -4.04 13.62 -13.43
CA SER A 245 -2.70 13.99 -13.85
C SER A 245 -1.66 13.50 -12.85
N CYS A 246 -0.55 12.95 -13.36
CA CYS A 246 0.62 12.63 -12.54
C CYS A 246 1.29 13.92 -12.05
N CYS A 247 1.66 13.96 -10.76
CA CYS A 247 2.38 15.08 -10.16
C CYS A 247 3.89 15.09 -10.46
N GLY A 248 4.43 14.04 -11.11
CA GLY A 248 5.84 13.95 -11.49
C GLY A 248 6.83 13.67 -10.36
N THR A 249 6.36 13.41 -9.13
CA THR A 249 7.24 13.19 -7.98
C THR A 249 7.70 11.76 -7.79
N CYS A 250 7.08 10.78 -8.47
CA CYS A 250 7.47 9.37 -8.45
C CYS A 250 7.77 8.88 -9.88
N ASP A 251 8.93 8.26 -10.08
CA ASP A 251 9.42 7.89 -11.43
C ASP A 251 8.62 6.78 -12.09
N SER A 252 8.22 5.79 -11.31
CA SER A 252 7.44 4.62 -11.76
C SER A 252 5.93 4.80 -11.61
N CYS A 253 5.44 6.03 -11.47
CA CYS A 253 4.01 6.29 -11.28
C CYS A 253 3.20 5.84 -12.51
N PRO A 254 2.17 4.97 -12.36
CA PRO A 254 1.36 4.51 -13.49
C PRO A 254 0.61 5.61 -14.25
N LEU A 255 0.43 6.78 -13.65
CA LEU A 255 -0.20 7.95 -14.29
C LEU A 255 0.76 8.77 -15.15
N LYS A 256 2.06 8.44 -15.16
CA LYS A 256 3.05 9.15 -15.99
C LYS A 256 2.70 8.89 -17.46
N ARG A 257 2.36 9.96 -18.19
CA ARG A 257 2.14 9.86 -19.64
C ARG A 257 3.46 9.46 -20.31
N PRO A 258 3.43 8.58 -21.33
CA PRO A 258 4.61 8.36 -22.16
C PRO A 258 5.01 9.68 -22.80
N GLU A 259 6.30 10.00 -22.78
CA GLU A 259 6.80 11.20 -23.46
C GLU A 259 6.44 11.14 -24.96
N PRO A 260 5.93 12.22 -25.56
CA PRO A 260 5.76 12.26 -27.00
C PRO A 260 7.14 12.10 -27.64
N VAL A 261 7.31 11.04 -28.45
CA VAL A 261 8.53 10.84 -29.24
C VAL A 261 8.71 12.07 -30.11
N ALA A 262 9.79 12.82 -29.87
CA ALA A 262 10.12 13.99 -30.67
C ALA A 262 10.24 13.57 -32.14
N GLN A 263 9.29 14.01 -32.97
CA GLN A 263 9.38 13.88 -34.41
C GLN A 263 10.53 14.78 -34.87
N TYR A 264 11.69 14.18 -35.17
CA TYR A 264 12.77 14.87 -35.89
C TYR A 264 12.20 15.29 -37.25
N GLN A 265 11.97 16.59 -37.42
CA GLN A 265 11.74 17.17 -38.73
C GLN A 265 13.08 17.21 -39.45
N GLU A 266 13.33 16.25 -40.33
CA GLU A 266 14.35 16.39 -41.37
C GLU A 266 13.98 17.58 -42.25
N GLN A 267 14.70 18.69 -42.08
CA GLN A 267 14.67 19.78 -43.06
C GLN A 267 15.47 19.31 -44.27
N GLU A 268 14.76 18.93 -45.33
CA GLU A 268 15.34 18.74 -46.66
C GLU A 268 15.98 20.05 -47.12
N ALA A 269 17.31 20.03 -47.23
CA ALA A 269 18.07 21.03 -47.96
C ALA A 269 17.78 20.88 -49.45
N VAL A 270 16.82 21.66 -49.97
CA VAL A 270 16.62 21.81 -51.40
C VAL A 270 17.71 22.71 -51.97
N GLN A 271 18.59 22.08 -52.74
CA GLN A 271 19.55 22.69 -53.65
C GLN A 271 18.86 23.74 -54.56
N ARG A 272 19.41 24.95 -54.61
CA ARG A 272 19.53 25.78 -55.83
C ARG A 272 20.79 26.63 -55.74
#